data_AF-A0A915XQD2-F1
#
_entry.id   AF-A0A915XQD2-F1
#
_cell.length_a   1.000
_cell.length_b   1.000
_cell.length_c   1.000
_cell.angle_alpha   90.00
_cell.angle_beta   90.00
_cell.angle_gamma   90.00
#
_symmetry.space_group_name_H-M   'P 1'
#
loop_
_entity.id
_entity.type
_entity.pdbx_description
1 polymer ?
#
loop_
_entity_poly.entity_id
_entity_poly.type
_entity_poly.pdbx_seq_one_letter_code
_entity_poly.pdbx_strand_id
1 'polypeptide(L)'
;MTSLLRMAGIGLVGLLGVGTPLVRGQVAATPAVDAPATQAPATTAPAPTESAPRPTRAPRARTAPPPAVPATTVSPEGAVITDTTTGLDPCEGLGSNPVFRLGQDEAIGPEDVFHEFVVVMGNLVVQGHVCDDVSVTLGDVRLASTARIDGSLVVVGGALTVEPGAVVGRELVLVGGTLDAPQDFHPGDGKVVVGVPLIGQRLRGAVPYLTRGLLLGRLIVPDLWWIWVVVGVVFFVQLVLNLLFPQATLAATGMIAERPVSTFLAGVLVLLLTGPIATLLAVTVIGLAALPVLFAGLVIAWIVGRIAVARWIGTRLFPQDDPDSRLEATRSLAIGAVVITIAYMIPLLGLVVFGLTGVLGLGAAMLAFVRAYRRENPAAPKAPRPVPPVVPPTAPPAVPPTPAEASLRADAPADGLGMPLHSSAPADTFGMPAPAFAGGLPPVTAPVDASADGRALLAYPRASFAERAAAFALDVLLVAVTLAMFHVDSDVFLPCLLAYHVAFWTWKATTVGGIICQVRVARVDGAPLRLVDALVRGLVGIFSLAIFGLGALWILRDEYRQAWHDKVAGTVVVRVPRDFPLP
;
A
#
# COMPACT_ATOMS: atom_id res chain seq x y z
N MET A 1 20.40 -6.45 36.29
CA MET A 1 21.06 -5.12 36.27
C MET A 1 19.97 -4.08 36.46
N THR A 2 19.42 -4.03 37.68
CA THR A 2 18.02 -3.61 37.91
C THR A 2 17.87 -2.94 39.29
N SER A 3 18.80 -2.05 39.63
CA SER A 3 18.85 -1.39 40.95
C SER A 3 19.47 0.02 40.91
N LEU A 4 19.16 0.81 39.87
CA LEU A 4 19.76 2.14 39.66
C LEU A 4 18.79 3.23 39.15
N LEU A 5 17.47 2.97 39.15
CA LEU A 5 16.43 3.93 38.73
C LEU A 5 15.28 4.08 39.75
N ARG A 6 15.53 3.81 41.04
CA ARG A 6 14.53 3.89 42.12
C ARG A 6 14.91 4.79 43.31
N MET A 7 15.85 5.72 43.11
CA MET A 7 16.12 6.83 44.03
C MET A 7 15.72 8.17 43.41
N ALA A 8 15.29 9.11 44.27
CA ALA A 8 14.78 10.44 43.95
C ALA A 8 13.40 10.52 43.25
N GLY A 9 12.36 10.17 44.02
CA GLY A 9 11.08 10.89 43.94
C GLY A 9 10.98 11.93 45.08
N ILE A 10 9.97 12.81 44.99
CA ILE A 10 9.62 13.96 45.87
C ILE A 10 10.14 15.31 45.34
N GLY A 11 9.22 16.25 45.12
CA GLY A 11 9.52 17.60 44.61
C GLY A 11 9.20 18.70 45.64
N LEU A 12 9.40 19.96 45.26
CA LEU A 12 8.95 21.12 46.04
C LEU A 12 8.69 22.35 45.17
N VAL A 13 7.69 23.14 45.57
CA VAL A 13 7.35 24.46 45.04
C VAL A 13 8.17 25.53 45.77
N GLY A 14 8.67 26.55 45.06
CA GLY A 14 8.74 27.90 45.64
C GLY A 14 10.03 28.74 45.51
N LEU A 15 9.81 29.97 45.03
CA LEU A 15 10.39 31.26 45.48
C LEU A 15 11.66 31.88 44.85
N LEU A 16 11.66 33.23 44.90
CA LEU A 16 12.67 34.24 44.53
C LEU A 16 12.79 34.60 43.03
N GLY A 17 12.48 35.82 42.56
CA GLY A 17 11.80 36.97 43.17
C GLY A 17 12.61 38.29 43.22
N VAL A 18 12.50 39.12 42.17
CA VAL A 18 12.87 40.56 42.06
C VAL A 18 12.03 41.15 40.90
N GLY A 19 11.47 42.36 40.88
CA GLY A 19 11.34 43.47 41.84
C GLY A 19 10.34 44.52 41.30
N THR A 20 9.78 45.35 42.19
CA THR A 20 8.70 46.36 42.01
C THR A 20 9.20 47.73 41.50
N PRO A 21 8.38 48.81 41.43
CA PRO A 21 6.99 49.00 40.95
C PRO A 21 6.84 50.22 39.99
N LEU A 22 5.61 50.52 39.52
CA LEU A 22 5.22 51.89 39.16
C LEU A 22 3.73 52.17 39.48
N VAL A 23 3.46 53.30 40.14
CA VAL A 23 2.12 53.75 40.55
C VAL A 23 1.86 55.14 39.99
N ARG A 24 0.70 55.33 39.33
CA ARG A 24 0.03 56.64 39.21
C ARG A 24 -1.44 56.41 38.85
N GLY A 25 -2.35 57.15 39.48
CA GLY A 25 -3.80 57.05 39.23
C GLY A 25 -4.45 58.42 39.03
N GLN A 26 -5.71 58.41 38.57
CA GLN A 26 -6.72 59.47 38.54
C GLN A 26 -8.08 58.74 38.29
N VAL A 27 -9.13 58.80 39.12
CA VAL A 27 -10.00 59.92 39.59
C VAL A 27 -11.10 60.32 38.59
N ALA A 28 -12.35 59.91 38.88
CA ALA A 28 -13.68 60.50 38.58
C ALA A 28 -14.75 59.37 38.68
N ALA A 29 -15.73 59.34 39.59
CA ALA A 29 -16.85 60.25 39.90
C ALA A 29 -18.17 59.90 39.14
N THR A 30 -19.26 59.76 39.92
CA THR A 30 -20.68 59.38 39.63
C THR A 30 -21.50 60.52 38.97
N PRO A 31 -22.85 60.44 38.69
CA PRO A 31 -23.95 59.47 39.01
C PRO A 31 -24.67 58.87 37.76
N ALA A 32 -25.56 57.86 37.76
CA ALA A 32 -26.82 57.53 38.48
C ALA A 32 -28.10 58.27 37.99
N VAL A 33 -29.30 57.66 38.21
CA VAL A 33 -30.68 58.04 37.73
C VAL A 33 -30.98 57.46 36.32
N ASP A 34 -32.08 56.74 36.00
CA ASP A 34 -33.46 56.72 36.53
C ASP A 34 -34.14 55.31 36.58
N ALA A 35 -35.25 55.21 37.32
CA ALA A 35 -36.26 54.13 37.32
C ALA A 35 -37.65 54.77 37.61
N PRO A 36 -38.84 54.17 37.31
CA PRO A 36 -39.37 53.07 38.14
C PRO A 36 -40.38 52.11 37.44
N ALA A 37 -41.04 51.26 38.26
CA ALA A 37 -41.85 50.10 37.87
C ALA A 37 -43.38 50.32 37.75
N THR A 38 -44.08 49.30 37.22
CA THR A 38 -45.53 48.99 37.32
C THR A 38 -45.78 47.65 36.59
N GLN A 39 -46.57 46.66 37.05
CA GLN A 39 -47.26 46.37 38.33
C GLN A 39 -47.50 44.83 38.47
N ALA A 40 -48.11 44.39 39.58
CA ALA A 40 -48.73 43.06 39.84
C ALA A 40 -50.17 43.30 40.43
N PRO A 41 -50.99 42.36 40.98
CA PRO A 41 -50.75 40.94 41.35
C PRO A 41 -51.99 39.96 41.22
N ALA A 42 -51.82 38.74 41.77
CA ALA A 42 -52.85 37.86 42.38
C ALA A 42 -53.93 37.19 41.49
N THR A 43 -54.59 36.07 41.85
CA THR A 43 -54.36 34.88 42.72
C THR A 43 -55.51 33.89 42.41
N THR A 44 -55.34 32.57 42.60
CA THR A 44 -56.32 31.58 43.16
C THR A 44 -56.16 30.19 42.55
N ALA A 45 -56.08 29.16 43.40
CA ALA A 45 -56.36 27.75 43.08
C ALA A 45 -57.71 27.35 43.72
N PRO A 46 -58.44 26.34 43.20
CA PRO A 46 -58.21 24.99 43.74
C PRO A 46 -58.44 23.81 42.77
N ALA A 47 -57.75 22.69 43.09
CA ALA A 47 -58.12 21.26 42.97
C ALA A 47 -58.78 20.63 41.69
N PRO A 48 -58.59 19.31 41.42
CA PRO A 48 -58.66 18.77 40.06
C PRO A 48 -59.74 17.70 39.79
N THR A 49 -60.01 17.44 38.50
CA THR A 49 -60.72 16.25 37.96
C THR A 49 -60.26 16.08 36.50
N GLU A 50 -59.29 15.20 36.22
CA GLU A 50 -59.42 13.77 35.86
C GLU A 50 -59.53 13.51 34.33
N SER A 51 -58.44 13.00 33.73
CA SER A 51 -58.46 11.90 32.73
C SER A 51 -57.05 11.44 32.28
N ALA A 52 -56.53 10.42 32.98
CA ALA A 52 -55.64 9.33 32.53
C ALA A 52 -54.36 9.57 31.67
N PRO A 53 -53.18 9.26 32.27
CA PRO A 53 -52.05 8.60 31.60
C PRO A 53 -51.92 7.10 31.97
N ARG A 54 -51.31 6.29 31.09
CA ARG A 54 -51.19 4.82 31.21
C ARG A 54 -49.99 4.40 32.10
N PRO A 55 -50.09 3.37 32.98
CA PRO A 55 -49.15 3.23 34.10
C PRO A 55 -47.90 2.37 33.85
N THR A 56 -46.80 2.80 34.48
CA THR A 56 -45.58 2.02 34.77
C THR A 56 -45.83 1.06 35.95
N ARG A 57 -45.13 -0.09 36.04
CA ARG A 57 -45.22 -0.97 37.22
C ARG A 57 -43.90 -1.64 37.63
N ALA A 58 -43.51 -1.38 38.87
CA ALA A 58 -42.65 -2.18 39.75
C ALA A 58 -43.03 -1.82 41.21
N PRO A 59 -42.59 -2.53 42.27
CA PRO A 59 -41.99 -3.86 42.35
C PRO A 59 -42.86 -4.85 43.20
N ARG A 60 -42.40 -6.09 43.41
CA ARG A 60 -42.87 -6.94 44.53
C ARG A 60 -41.77 -7.87 45.01
N ALA A 61 -41.71 -8.10 46.32
CA ALA A 61 -40.66 -8.88 46.98
C ALA A 61 -41.21 -10.14 47.65
N ARG A 62 -40.35 -11.18 47.73
CA ARG A 62 -40.36 -12.35 48.64
C ARG A 62 -41.66 -13.17 48.76
N THR A 63 -41.61 -14.41 48.24
CA THR A 63 -42.28 -15.58 48.82
C THR A 63 -41.40 -16.81 48.63
N ALA A 64 -41.25 -17.61 49.68
CA ALA A 64 -40.62 -18.94 49.65
C ALA A 64 -41.70 -20.04 49.81
N PRO A 65 -41.33 -21.31 50.06
CA PRO A 65 -41.48 -22.42 49.11
C PRO A 65 -42.84 -23.16 49.18
N PRO A 66 -43.20 -23.95 48.15
CA PRO A 66 -44.36 -24.86 48.20
C PRO A 66 -44.08 -26.15 49.02
N PRO A 67 -45.11 -26.77 49.62
CA PRO A 67 -44.98 -27.91 50.54
C PRO A 67 -45.11 -29.29 49.84
N ALA A 68 -44.81 -30.35 50.59
CA ALA A 68 -44.91 -31.75 50.17
C ALA A 68 -46.34 -32.31 50.12
N VAL A 69 -46.55 -33.32 49.27
CA VAL A 69 -47.76 -34.16 49.13
C VAL A 69 -47.26 -35.63 48.96
N PRO A 70 -47.96 -36.66 49.49
CA PRO A 70 -47.27 -37.74 50.20
C PRO A 70 -47.00 -39.03 49.40
N ALA A 71 -46.30 -39.95 50.07
CA ALA A 71 -45.91 -41.26 49.56
C ALA A 71 -47.08 -42.16 49.15
N THR A 72 -46.90 -42.88 48.04
CA THR A 72 -47.58 -44.16 47.78
C THR A 72 -46.57 -45.28 47.94
N THR A 73 -46.91 -46.21 48.82
CA THR A 73 -46.15 -47.42 49.18
C THR A 73 -45.87 -48.35 47.99
N VAL A 74 -44.61 -48.75 47.81
CA VAL A 74 -44.25 -50.11 47.36
C VAL A 74 -43.05 -50.60 48.18
N SER A 75 -43.22 -51.72 48.88
CA SER A 75 -42.20 -52.45 49.64
C SER A 75 -42.82 -53.79 50.06
N PRO A 76 -42.08 -54.91 50.22
CA PRO A 76 -40.77 -55.26 49.66
C PRO A 76 -40.77 -56.61 48.93
N GLU A 77 -39.90 -56.84 47.92
CA GLU A 77 -39.48 -58.22 47.64
C GLU A 77 -38.10 -58.34 46.95
N GLY A 78 -37.21 -59.05 47.64
CA GLY A 78 -35.99 -59.75 47.21
C GLY A 78 -35.25 -59.34 45.92
N ALA A 79 -34.21 -58.52 46.07
CA ALA A 79 -32.92 -58.77 45.38
C ALA A 79 -31.76 -58.16 46.20
N VAL A 80 -30.96 -59.00 46.84
CA VAL A 80 -29.63 -58.58 47.31
C VAL A 80 -28.73 -58.52 46.08
N ILE A 81 -28.43 -57.31 45.61
CA ILE A 81 -27.29 -57.06 44.75
C ILE A 81 -26.34 -56.17 45.54
N THR A 82 -25.26 -56.79 46.01
CA THR A 82 -24.04 -56.08 46.41
C THR A 82 -23.46 -55.42 45.16
N ASP A 83 -23.76 -54.14 44.96
CA ASP A 83 -23.05 -53.37 43.93
C ASP A 83 -21.88 -52.63 44.55
N THR A 84 -20.75 -53.30 44.44
CA THR A 84 -19.41 -52.83 44.74
C THR A 84 -19.22 -51.45 44.11
N THR A 85 -18.88 -50.43 44.89
CA THR A 85 -18.17 -49.26 44.35
C THR A 85 -16.76 -49.69 43.99
N THR A 86 -16.63 -50.47 42.92
CA THR A 86 -15.40 -50.53 42.14
C THR A 86 -15.08 -49.11 41.69
N GLY A 87 -13.84 -48.68 41.90
CA GLY A 87 -13.34 -47.48 41.25
C GLY A 87 -13.28 -47.75 39.75
N LEU A 88 -14.36 -47.42 39.05
CA LEU A 88 -14.33 -47.19 37.61
C LEU A 88 -13.48 -45.95 37.42
N ASP A 89 -12.41 -46.07 36.65
CA ASP A 89 -11.57 -44.91 36.36
C ASP A 89 -12.42 -43.86 35.63
N PRO A 90 -12.30 -42.54 35.92
CA PRO A 90 -13.12 -41.50 35.26
C PRO A 90 -13.01 -41.48 33.73
N CYS A 91 -11.99 -42.16 33.20
CA CYS A 91 -11.73 -42.35 31.78
C CYS A 91 -12.49 -43.53 31.15
N GLU A 92 -13.00 -44.49 31.93
CA GLU A 92 -13.79 -45.62 31.45
C GLU A 92 -15.21 -45.19 31.09
N GLY A 93 -15.44 -44.93 29.79
CA GLY A 93 -16.76 -44.62 29.23
C GLY A 93 -16.83 -43.35 28.41
N LEU A 94 -15.78 -42.52 28.39
CA LEU A 94 -15.68 -41.42 27.45
C LEU A 94 -15.42 -41.93 26.03
N GLY A 95 -16.13 -41.35 25.05
CA GLY A 95 -15.89 -41.64 23.64
C GLY A 95 -14.54 -41.08 23.18
N SER A 96 -13.82 -41.85 22.35
CA SER A 96 -12.46 -41.55 21.88
C SER A 96 -12.36 -40.43 20.84
N ASN A 97 -13.21 -39.41 20.92
CA ASN A 97 -13.25 -38.30 19.98
C ASN A 97 -12.39 -37.13 20.50
N PRO A 98 -11.29 -36.76 19.83
CA PRO A 98 -10.48 -35.63 20.25
C PRO A 98 -11.25 -34.32 20.13
N VAL A 99 -11.14 -33.46 21.15
CA VAL A 99 -11.73 -32.13 21.11
C VAL A 99 -10.76 -31.19 20.39
N PHE A 100 -11.04 -30.92 19.11
CA PHE A 100 -10.29 -29.96 18.31
C PHE A 100 -10.87 -28.54 18.46
N ARG A 101 -10.01 -27.57 18.77
CA ARG A 101 -10.32 -26.13 18.84
C ARG A 101 -9.34 -25.33 17.98
N LEU A 102 -9.87 -24.42 17.16
CA LEU A 102 -9.09 -23.58 16.26
C LEU A 102 -9.46 -22.10 16.47
N GLY A 103 -8.49 -21.30 16.91
CA GLY A 103 -8.66 -19.85 17.11
C GLY A 103 -9.58 -19.44 18.27
N GLN A 104 -9.86 -20.36 19.20
CA GLN A 104 -10.75 -20.15 20.35
C GLN A 104 -10.02 -20.51 21.64
N ASP A 105 -10.22 -19.69 22.67
CA ASP A 105 -9.73 -19.94 24.02
C ASP A 105 -10.73 -20.85 24.75
N GLU A 106 -10.23 -21.88 25.46
CA GLU A 106 -11.07 -22.81 26.23
C GLU A 106 -10.61 -22.90 27.69
N ALA A 107 -11.57 -23.12 28.60
CA ALA A 107 -11.32 -23.48 29.98
C ALA A 107 -12.06 -24.79 30.30
N ILE A 108 -11.31 -25.82 30.71
CA ILE A 108 -11.82 -27.09 31.23
C ILE A 108 -12.13 -26.88 32.71
N GLY A 109 -13.38 -27.08 33.13
CA GLY A 109 -13.82 -26.94 34.52
C GLY A 109 -13.29 -28.06 35.43
N PRO A 110 -13.40 -27.91 36.76
CA PRO A 110 -12.77 -28.82 37.73
C PRO A 110 -13.40 -30.23 37.77
N GLU A 111 -14.66 -30.35 37.36
CA GLU A 111 -15.41 -31.63 37.30
C GLU A 111 -15.46 -32.21 35.87
N ASP A 112 -14.87 -31.52 34.89
CA ASP A 112 -14.90 -31.94 33.49
C ASP A 112 -13.78 -32.95 33.22
N VAL A 113 -14.15 -34.08 32.61
CA VAL A 113 -13.21 -35.11 32.13
C VAL A 113 -13.18 -35.07 30.60
N PHE A 114 -11.98 -35.16 30.00
CA PHE A 114 -11.80 -35.24 28.55
C PHE A 114 -10.79 -36.33 28.16
N HIS A 115 -10.93 -36.88 26.95
CA HIS A 115 -10.02 -37.90 26.43
C HIS A 115 -8.74 -37.27 25.86
N GLU A 116 -8.82 -36.65 24.68
CA GLU A 116 -7.72 -35.94 24.01
C GLU A 116 -8.15 -34.49 23.70
N PHE A 117 -7.24 -33.52 23.85
CA PHE A 117 -7.53 -32.10 23.65
C PHE A 117 -6.49 -31.40 22.77
N VAL A 118 -6.92 -30.84 21.64
CA VAL A 118 -6.03 -30.20 20.65
C VAL A 118 -6.47 -28.76 20.38
N VAL A 119 -5.64 -27.80 20.78
CA VAL A 119 -5.88 -26.36 20.57
C VAL A 119 -4.86 -25.77 19.62
N VAL A 120 -5.34 -25.10 18.57
CA VAL A 120 -4.49 -24.41 17.59
C VAL A 120 -4.87 -22.93 17.57
N MET A 121 -3.91 -22.05 17.85
CA MET A 121 -4.05 -20.59 17.96
C MET A 121 -5.06 -20.11 19.02
N GLY A 122 -5.14 -20.79 20.16
CA GLY A 122 -6.00 -20.41 21.29
C GLY A 122 -5.37 -20.78 22.64
N ASN A 123 -5.79 -20.12 23.70
CA ASN A 123 -5.31 -20.36 25.07
C ASN A 123 -6.10 -21.48 25.74
N LEU A 124 -5.45 -22.26 26.61
CA LEU A 124 -6.07 -23.36 27.34
C LEU A 124 -5.88 -23.22 28.84
N VAL A 125 -6.97 -23.18 29.60
CA VAL A 125 -6.95 -23.30 31.06
C VAL A 125 -7.47 -24.68 31.46
N VAL A 126 -6.63 -25.50 32.10
CA VAL A 126 -7.02 -26.81 32.59
C VAL A 126 -7.28 -26.73 34.08
N GLN A 127 -8.48 -27.11 34.52
CA GLN A 127 -8.82 -27.28 35.94
C GLN A 127 -9.26 -28.72 36.28
N GLY A 128 -9.79 -29.46 35.32
CA GLY A 128 -10.26 -30.84 35.48
C GLY A 128 -9.23 -31.89 35.06
N HIS A 129 -9.74 -33.02 34.54
CA HIS A 129 -8.97 -34.23 34.27
C HIS A 129 -8.93 -34.54 32.76
N VAL A 130 -7.74 -34.76 32.21
CA VAL A 130 -7.53 -35.25 30.84
C VAL A 130 -6.87 -36.62 30.88
N CYS A 131 -7.46 -37.59 30.19
CA CYS A 131 -7.06 -39.00 30.25
C CYS A 131 -5.86 -39.33 29.34
N ASP A 132 -5.80 -38.71 28.16
CA ASP A 132 -4.72 -38.87 27.18
C ASP A 132 -4.01 -37.52 26.96
N ASP A 133 -3.69 -37.21 25.71
CA ASP A 133 -2.71 -36.18 25.36
C ASP A 133 -3.35 -34.80 25.18
N VAL A 134 -2.59 -33.77 25.54
CA VAL A 134 -2.96 -32.36 25.35
C VAL A 134 -1.94 -31.70 24.44
N SER A 135 -2.39 -31.19 23.29
CA SER A 135 -1.53 -30.52 22.31
C SER A 135 -2.00 -29.09 22.08
N VAL A 136 -1.15 -28.10 22.42
CA VAL A 136 -1.44 -26.68 22.23
C VAL A 136 -0.39 -26.03 21.34
N THR A 137 -0.83 -25.57 20.17
CA THR A 137 0.02 -24.91 19.18
C THR A 137 -0.32 -23.42 19.08
N LEU A 138 0.67 -22.55 19.30
CA LEU A 138 0.57 -21.08 19.20
C LEU A 138 -0.46 -20.45 20.16
N GLY A 139 -0.52 -20.91 21.42
CA GLY A 139 -1.32 -20.32 22.48
C GLY A 139 -0.76 -20.64 23.88
N ASP A 140 -1.21 -19.92 24.90
CA ASP A 140 -0.72 -20.07 26.27
C ASP A 140 -1.57 -21.09 27.06
N VAL A 141 -0.91 -21.93 27.86
CA VAL A 141 -1.51 -22.98 28.68
C VAL A 141 -1.33 -22.65 30.17
N ARG A 142 -2.40 -22.78 30.95
CA ARG A 142 -2.38 -22.67 32.41
C ARG A 142 -2.99 -23.92 33.04
N LEU A 143 -2.18 -24.66 33.79
CA LEU A 143 -2.64 -25.76 34.64
C LEU A 143 -2.94 -25.21 36.03
N ALA A 144 -4.20 -25.29 36.45
CA ALA A 144 -4.61 -24.92 37.81
C ALA A 144 -4.21 -26.00 38.83
N SER A 145 -4.28 -25.69 40.13
CA SER A 145 -3.90 -26.62 41.21
C SER A 145 -4.67 -27.96 41.23
N THR A 146 -5.82 -28.05 40.58
CA THR A 146 -6.64 -29.26 40.44
C THR A 146 -6.42 -30.02 39.13
N ALA A 147 -5.60 -29.49 38.22
CA ALA A 147 -5.41 -30.06 36.89
C ALA A 147 -4.66 -31.40 36.93
N ARG A 148 -5.24 -32.42 36.31
CA ARG A 148 -4.62 -33.73 36.11
C ARG A 148 -4.62 -34.08 34.63
N ILE A 149 -3.46 -34.39 34.07
CA ILE A 149 -3.30 -34.93 32.72
C ILE A 149 -2.60 -36.27 32.88
N ASP A 150 -3.26 -37.39 32.57
CA ASP A 150 -2.64 -38.71 32.68
C ASP A 150 -1.74 -39.03 31.46
N GLY A 151 -1.95 -38.35 30.32
CA GLY A 151 -1.11 -38.44 29.13
C GLY A 151 0.05 -37.46 29.06
N SER A 152 0.48 -37.16 27.83
CA SER A 152 1.58 -36.24 27.50
C SER A 152 1.06 -34.84 27.20
N LEU A 153 1.81 -33.82 27.64
CA LEU A 153 1.50 -32.40 27.37
C LEU A 153 2.50 -31.82 26.38
N VAL A 154 2.03 -31.42 25.20
CA VAL A 154 2.83 -30.81 24.14
C VAL A 154 2.41 -29.35 23.96
N VAL A 155 3.34 -28.41 24.14
CA VAL A 155 3.10 -26.97 23.93
C VAL A 155 4.11 -26.39 22.95
N VAL A 156 3.63 -25.91 21.80
CA VAL A 156 4.46 -25.36 20.71
C VAL A 156 4.25 -23.86 20.60
N GLY A 157 5.29 -23.06 20.88
CA GLY A 157 5.29 -21.60 20.75
C GLY A 157 4.52 -20.83 21.83
N GLY A 158 4.02 -21.51 22.86
CA GLY A 158 3.20 -20.95 23.95
C GLY A 158 3.96 -20.69 25.26
N ALA A 159 3.27 -20.13 26.25
CA ALA A 159 3.61 -20.23 27.66
C ALA A 159 2.99 -21.50 28.25
N LEU A 160 3.70 -22.18 29.15
CA LEU A 160 3.07 -23.11 30.08
C LEU A 160 3.28 -22.56 31.49
N THR A 161 2.18 -22.28 32.17
CA THR A 161 2.15 -21.83 33.57
C THR A 161 1.53 -22.94 34.40
N VAL A 162 2.26 -23.43 35.40
CA VAL A 162 1.82 -24.57 36.23
C VAL A 162 1.61 -24.10 37.66
N GLU A 163 0.43 -24.32 38.22
CA GLU A 163 0.15 -24.03 39.62
C GLU A 163 0.54 -25.21 40.53
N PRO A 164 0.89 -24.97 41.81
CA PRO A 164 1.18 -26.04 42.76
C PRO A 164 -0.02 -27.00 42.92
N GLY A 165 0.21 -28.30 42.70
CA GLY A 165 -0.81 -29.35 42.75
C GLY A 165 -1.16 -29.96 41.39
N ALA A 166 -0.84 -29.30 40.28
CA ALA A 166 -1.05 -29.85 38.94
C ALA A 166 -0.16 -31.07 38.66
N VAL A 167 -0.71 -32.10 38.00
CA VAL A 167 -0.01 -33.36 37.69
C VAL A 167 -0.04 -33.64 36.18
N VAL A 168 1.11 -34.06 35.63
CA VAL A 168 1.25 -34.57 34.25
C VAL A 168 1.88 -35.96 34.32
N GLY A 169 1.15 -36.97 33.83
CA GLY A 169 1.43 -38.39 34.02
C GLY A 169 2.59 -38.92 33.18
N ARG A 170 2.66 -38.55 31.90
CA ARG A 170 3.74 -38.97 30.98
C ARG A 170 4.78 -37.87 30.79
N GLU A 171 5.02 -37.44 29.55
CA GLU A 171 6.06 -36.48 29.18
C GLU A 171 5.51 -35.05 29.06
N LEU A 172 6.32 -34.06 29.45
CA LEU A 172 6.12 -32.65 29.10
C LEU A 172 7.09 -32.23 27.99
N VAL A 173 6.54 -31.92 26.82
CA VAL A 173 7.30 -31.43 25.65
C VAL A 173 6.96 -29.96 25.38
N LEU A 174 7.93 -29.06 25.61
CA LEU A 174 7.75 -27.62 25.39
C LEU A 174 8.67 -27.12 24.28
N VAL A 175 8.12 -26.84 23.10
CA VAL A 175 8.89 -26.43 21.91
C VAL A 175 8.78 -24.92 21.71
N GLY A 176 9.91 -24.21 21.80
CA GLY A 176 9.98 -22.76 21.54
C GLY A 176 9.19 -21.87 22.51
N GLY A 177 8.77 -22.40 23.66
CA GLY A 177 7.96 -21.69 24.66
C GLY A 177 8.75 -21.17 25.87
N THR A 178 8.02 -20.80 26.93
CA THR A 178 8.57 -20.63 28.30
C THR A 178 7.75 -21.47 29.26
N LEU A 179 8.43 -22.11 30.20
CA LEU A 179 7.80 -22.83 31.31
C LEU A 179 7.98 -22.01 32.59
N ASP A 180 6.87 -21.71 33.27
CA ASP A 180 6.84 -21.19 34.62
C ASP A 180 6.15 -22.25 35.50
N ALA A 181 6.92 -22.89 36.37
CA ALA A 181 6.47 -24.02 37.17
C ALA A 181 7.21 -24.06 38.53
N PRO A 182 6.56 -24.56 39.60
CA PRO A 182 7.21 -24.77 40.89
C PRO A 182 8.46 -25.64 40.79
N GLN A 183 9.40 -25.46 41.72
CA GLN A 183 10.63 -26.26 41.74
C GLN A 183 10.34 -27.76 41.98
N ASP A 184 9.20 -28.06 42.61
CA ASP A 184 8.73 -29.40 42.96
C ASP A 184 7.96 -30.08 41.82
N PHE A 185 7.76 -29.41 40.67
CA PHE A 185 6.98 -29.96 39.55
C PHE A 185 7.83 -30.88 38.66
N HIS A 186 7.56 -32.17 38.78
CA HIS A 186 8.15 -33.24 37.99
C HIS A 186 7.05 -33.99 37.20
N PRO A 187 7.04 -33.93 35.84
CA PRO A 187 6.25 -34.84 35.02
C PRO A 187 6.79 -36.28 35.15
N GLY A 188 5.93 -37.28 35.00
CA GLY A 188 6.25 -38.68 35.33
C GLY A 188 7.40 -39.28 34.52
N ASP A 189 7.29 -39.30 33.19
CA ASP A 189 8.26 -39.98 32.33
C ASP A 189 9.43 -39.08 31.86
N GLY A 190 9.23 -37.76 31.83
CA GLY A 190 10.30 -36.85 31.43
C GLY A 190 9.89 -35.41 31.12
N LYS A 191 10.89 -34.52 31.09
CA LYS A 191 10.73 -33.08 30.84
C LYS A 191 11.64 -32.63 29.70
N VAL A 192 11.09 -32.47 28.51
CA VAL A 192 11.82 -32.10 27.29
C VAL A 192 11.48 -30.68 26.86
N VAL A 193 12.27 -29.71 27.33
CA VAL A 193 12.11 -28.28 26.97
C VAL A 193 13.04 -27.94 25.81
N VAL A 194 12.51 -27.98 24.58
CA VAL A 194 13.24 -27.67 23.34
C VAL A 194 13.02 -26.20 22.97
N GLY A 195 13.72 -25.27 23.62
CA GLY A 195 13.60 -23.87 23.28
C GLY A 195 14.60 -22.94 23.97
N VAL A 196 15.06 -21.92 23.24
CA VAL A 196 15.76 -20.78 23.83
C VAL A 196 14.69 -19.82 24.38
N PRO A 197 14.61 -19.56 25.70
CA PRO A 197 13.49 -18.78 26.28
C PRO A 197 13.35 -17.37 25.68
N LEU A 198 14.47 -16.78 25.28
CA LEU A 198 14.55 -15.48 24.60
C LEU A 198 13.83 -15.48 23.24
N ILE A 199 13.89 -16.59 22.48
CA ILE A 199 13.23 -16.72 21.19
C ILE A 199 11.72 -16.87 21.39
N GLY A 200 11.28 -17.69 22.36
CA GLY A 200 9.86 -17.85 22.69
C GLY A 200 9.17 -16.55 23.10
N GLN A 201 9.80 -15.76 23.98
CA GLN A 201 9.27 -14.43 24.34
C GLN A 201 9.18 -13.48 23.14
N ARG A 202 10.15 -13.51 22.22
CA ARG A 202 10.12 -12.68 21.00
C ARG A 202 9.04 -13.16 20.01
N LEU A 203 8.83 -14.47 19.87
CA LEU A 203 7.72 -15.00 19.08
C LEU A 203 6.36 -14.57 19.64
N ARG A 204 6.11 -14.65 20.96
CA ARG A 204 4.83 -14.18 21.53
C ARG A 204 4.54 -12.71 21.24
N GLY A 205 5.56 -11.85 21.23
CA GLY A 205 5.38 -10.45 20.83
C GLY A 205 5.01 -10.25 19.36
N ALA A 206 5.37 -11.21 18.50
CA ALA A 206 5.15 -11.19 17.05
C ALA A 206 3.90 -11.96 16.60
N VAL A 207 3.44 -12.99 17.32
CA VAL A 207 2.26 -13.80 16.95
C VAL A 207 0.99 -12.94 16.81
N PRO A 208 0.64 -12.02 17.73
CA PRO A 208 -0.51 -11.11 17.54
C PRO A 208 -0.36 -10.17 16.34
N TYR A 209 0.87 -9.78 15.99
CA TYR A 209 1.14 -8.98 14.78
C TYR A 209 0.98 -9.81 13.50
N LEU A 210 1.36 -11.08 13.53
CA LEU A 210 1.20 -11.99 12.40
C LEU A 210 -0.28 -12.29 12.12
N THR A 211 -1.05 -12.61 13.17
CA THR A 211 -2.48 -12.97 13.07
C THR A 211 -3.41 -11.78 12.86
N ARG A 212 -3.25 -10.70 13.64
CA ARG A 212 -4.15 -9.53 13.59
C ARG A 212 -3.64 -8.41 12.67
N GLY A 213 -2.39 -8.52 12.20
CA GLY A 213 -1.75 -7.60 11.27
C GLY A 213 -1.56 -8.22 9.89
N LEU A 214 -0.47 -8.96 9.73
CA LEU A 214 0.03 -9.39 8.41
C LEU A 214 -0.97 -10.25 7.64
N LEU A 215 -1.62 -11.22 8.29
CA LEU A 215 -2.63 -12.10 7.68
C LEU A 215 -3.87 -11.33 7.16
N LEU A 216 -4.17 -10.17 7.74
CA LEU A 216 -5.27 -9.27 7.31
C LEU A 216 -4.77 -8.14 6.38
N GLY A 217 -3.54 -8.22 5.88
CA GLY A 217 -2.91 -7.17 5.05
C GLY A 217 -2.73 -5.83 5.76
N ARG A 218 -2.73 -5.82 7.10
CA ARG A 218 -2.63 -4.63 7.96
C ARG A 218 -1.20 -4.49 8.46
N LEU A 219 -0.47 -3.51 7.94
CA LEU A 219 0.96 -3.36 8.19
C LEU A 219 1.30 -2.69 9.53
N ILE A 220 0.38 -1.89 10.07
CA ILE A 220 0.51 -1.25 11.40
C ILE A 220 -0.69 -1.63 12.25
N VAL A 221 -0.45 -2.36 13.34
CA VAL A 221 -1.45 -2.69 14.36
C VAL A 221 -1.31 -1.69 15.51
N PRO A 222 -2.26 -0.75 15.73
CA PRO A 222 -2.17 0.29 16.76
C PRO A 222 -2.11 -0.27 18.18
N ASP A 223 -2.71 -1.44 18.38
CA ASP A 223 -2.90 -2.10 19.66
C ASP A 223 -1.57 -2.60 20.27
N LEU A 224 -0.51 -2.69 19.47
CA LEU A 224 0.82 -3.16 19.87
C LEU A 224 1.77 -1.98 20.07
N TRP A 225 2.03 -1.62 21.33
CA TRP A 225 2.88 -0.49 21.72
C TRP A 225 4.29 -0.52 21.07
N TRP A 226 4.86 -1.71 20.88
CA TRP A 226 6.21 -1.86 20.30
C TRP A 226 6.26 -1.45 18.82
N ILE A 227 5.14 -1.53 18.09
CA ILE A 227 5.07 -1.08 16.69
C ILE A 227 5.26 0.43 16.61
N TRP A 228 4.76 1.19 17.58
CA TRP A 228 4.98 2.64 17.65
C TRP A 228 6.45 3.01 17.88
N VAL A 229 7.21 2.17 18.60
CA VAL A 229 8.67 2.32 18.72
C VAL A 229 9.34 2.11 17.35
N VAL A 230 8.94 1.06 16.61
CA VAL A 230 9.45 0.81 15.25
C VAL A 230 9.10 1.95 14.30
N VAL A 231 7.86 2.45 14.32
CA VAL A 231 7.42 3.62 13.54
C VAL A 231 8.24 4.86 13.90
N GLY A 232 8.47 5.12 15.19
CA GLY A 232 9.30 6.22 15.67
C GLY A 232 10.75 6.15 15.20
N VAL A 233 11.37 4.97 15.28
CA VAL A 233 12.74 4.72 14.77
C VAL A 233 12.80 4.90 13.25
N VAL A 234 11.84 4.33 12.51
CA VAL A 234 11.76 4.45 11.04
C VAL A 234 11.52 5.89 10.60
N PHE A 235 10.73 6.67 11.35
CA PHE A 235 10.56 8.10 11.15
C PHE A 235 11.85 8.88 11.43
N PHE A 236 12.52 8.60 12.56
CA PHE A 236 13.79 9.24 12.92
C PHE A 236 14.88 8.98 11.87
N VAL A 237 15.02 7.76 11.37
CA VAL A 237 15.96 7.43 10.28
C VAL A 237 15.63 8.20 9.01
N GLN A 238 14.34 8.30 8.64
CA GLN A 238 13.92 9.11 7.48
C GLN A 238 14.22 10.61 7.67
N LEU A 239 14.01 11.14 8.88
CA LEU A 239 14.32 12.52 9.23
C LEU A 239 15.82 12.80 9.12
N VAL A 240 16.67 11.93 9.69
CA VAL A 240 18.14 12.04 9.60
C VAL A 240 18.60 11.96 8.15
N LEU A 241 18.12 10.99 7.36
CA LEU A 241 18.49 10.85 5.94
C LEU A 241 18.04 12.05 5.10
N ASN A 242 16.88 12.65 5.40
CA ASN A 242 16.42 13.88 4.75
C ASN A 242 17.33 15.09 5.08
N LEU A 243 17.87 15.16 6.30
CA LEU A 243 18.81 16.20 6.72
C LEU A 243 20.23 16.00 6.18
N LEU A 244 20.67 14.74 6.03
CA LEU A 244 21.98 14.39 5.47
C LEU A 244 22.01 14.52 3.94
N PHE A 245 20.92 14.17 3.24
CA PHE A 245 20.84 14.14 1.77
C PHE A 245 19.69 15.01 1.23
N PRO A 246 19.66 16.33 1.52
CA PRO A 246 18.57 17.21 1.11
C PRO A 246 18.45 17.32 -0.42
N GLN A 247 19.59 17.35 -1.14
CA GLN A 247 19.63 17.44 -2.60
C GLN A 247 19.05 16.18 -3.28
N ALA A 248 19.39 14.99 -2.78
CA ALA A 248 18.88 13.73 -3.33
C ALA A 248 17.36 13.58 -3.11
N THR A 249 16.88 13.94 -1.91
CA THR A 249 15.45 13.88 -1.57
C THR A 249 14.63 14.94 -2.31
N LEU A 250 15.15 16.16 -2.49
CA LEU A 250 14.55 17.20 -3.32
C LEU A 250 14.45 16.77 -4.79
N ALA A 251 15.55 16.28 -5.39
CA ALA A 251 15.56 15.83 -6.77
C ALA A 251 14.55 14.70 -7.03
N ALA A 252 14.47 13.70 -6.14
CA ALA A 252 13.49 12.64 -6.22
C ALA A 252 12.04 13.14 -6.01
N THR A 253 11.82 14.13 -5.13
CA THR A 253 10.49 14.75 -4.93
C THR A 253 10.02 15.47 -6.19
N GLY A 254 10.92 16.21 -6.85
CA GLY A 254 10.65 16.87 -8.14
C GLY A 254 10.28 15.88 -9.25
N MET A 255 10.96 14.73 -9.33
CA MET A 255 10.61 13.67 -10.29
C MET A 255 9.14 13.21 -10.17
N ILE A 256 8.67 13.03 -8.93
CA ILE A 256 7.30 12.58 -8.64
C ILE A 256 6.28 13.67 -9.00
N ALA A 257 6.60 14.94 -8.71
CA ALA A 257 5.74 16.06 -9.05
C ALA A 257 5.61 16.29 -10.56
N GLU A 258 6.72 16.20 -11.31
CA GLU A 258 6.72 16.39 -12.77
C GLU A 258 6.07 15.22 -13.54
N ARG A 259 6.37 13.96 -13.18
CA ARG A 259 6.05 12.78 -14.00
C ARG A 259 5.73 11.53 -13.16
N PRO A 260 4.61 11.52 -12.40
CA PRO A 260 4.29 10.44 -11.45
C PRO A 260 4.14 9.07 -12.11
N VAL A 261 3.60 9.01 -13.33
CA VAL A 261 3.47 7.76 -14.10
C VAL A 261 4.85 7.26 -14.54
N SER A 262 5.75 8.15 -14.97
CA SER A 262 7.11 7.75 -15.37
C SER A 262 7.95 7.29 -14.18
N THR A 263 7.83 7.92 -12.99
CA THR A 263 8.48 7.44 -11.77
C THR A 263 7.94 6.07 -11.37
N PHE A 264 6.63 5.85 -11.42
CA PHE A 264 6.05 4.55 -11.11
C PHE A 264 6.54 3.45 -12.08
N LEU A 265 6.49 3.70 -13.39
CA LEU A 265 6.95 2.72 -14.40
C LEU A 265 8.45 2.45 -14.33
N ALA A 266 9.27 3.46 -14.02
CA ALA A 266 10.69 3.26 -13.76
C ALA A 266 10.92 2.35 -12.53
N GLY A 267 10.09 2.49 -11.49
CA GLY A 267 10.14 1.63 -10.31
C GLY A 267 9.80 0.16 -10.61
N VAL A 268 8.72 -0.08 -11.37
CA VAL A 268 8.36 -1.43 -11.83
C VAL A 268 9.47 -2.01 -12.70
N LEU A 269 10.04 -1.22 -13.61
CA LEU A 269 11.14 -1.64 -14.47
C LEU A 269 12.40 -2.02 -13.67
N VAL A 270 12.78 -1.23 -12.66
CA VAL A 270 13.92 -1.55 -11.78
C VAL A 270 13.66 -2.85 -11.02
N LEU A 271 12.48 -2.99 -10.39
CA LEU A 271 12.13 -4.21 -9.64
C LEU A 271 12.18 -5.45 -10.54
N LEU A 272 11.64 -5.33 -11.75
CA LEU A 272 11.58 -6.42 -12.72
C LEU A 272 12.93 -6.80 -13.32
N LEU A 273 13.81 -5.82 -13.57
CA LEU A 273 15.17 -6.06 -14.04
C LEU A 273 16.10 -6.55 -12.91
N THR A 274 15.80 -6.24 -11.65
CA THR A 274 16.63 -6.63 -10.50
C THR A 274 16.80 -8.15 -10.43
N GLY A 275 15.73 -8.94 -10.64
CA GLY A 275 15.79 -10.40 -10.64
C GLY A 275 16.78 -10.95 -11.69
N PRO A 276 16.52 -10.75 -13.01
CA PRO A 276 17.41 -11.21 -14.07
C PRO A 276 18.85 -10.68 -13.96
N ILE A 277 19.04 -9.42 -13.53
CA ILE A 277 20.39 -8.88 -13.29
C ILE A 277 21.06 -9.59 -12.11
N ALA A 278 20.36 -9.82 -11.00
CA ALA A 278 20.90 -10.55 -9.86
C ALA A 278 21.25 -12.01 -10.22
N THR A 279 20.40 -12.71 -10.99
CA THR A 279 20.70 -14.06 -11.47
C THR A 279 21.92 -14.08 -12.40
N LEU A 280 22.01 -13.13 -13.36
CA LEU A 280 23.18 -12.99 -14.24
C LEU A 280 24.46 -12.74 -13.43
N LEU A 281 24.39 -11.85 -12.43
CA LEU A 281 25.50 -11.59 -11.51
C LEU A 281 25.87 -12.84 -10.71
N ALA A 282 24.89 -13.57 -10.15
CA ALA A 282 25.10 -14.77 -9.34
C ALA A 282 25.84 -15.89 -10.11
N VAL A 283 25.54 -16.06 -11.40
CA VAL A 283 26.21 -17.04 -12.27
C VAL A 283 27.68 -16.67 -12.51
N THR A 284 28.05 -15.39 -12.39
CA THR A 284 29.45 -14.95 -12.54
C THR A 284 30.16 -14.85 -11.20
N VAL A 285 31.38 -15.42 -11.11
CA VAL A 285 32.21 -15.33 -9.88
C VAL A 285 32.46 -13.88 -9.44
N ILE A 286 32.61 -12.96 -10.41
CA ILE A 286 32.76 -11.52 -10.14
C ILE A 286 31.44 -10.90 -9.66
N GLY A 287 30.31 -11.26 -10.28
CA GLY A 287 28.99 -10.72 -9.95
C GLY A 287 28.47 -11.16 -8.58
N LEU A 288 28.90 -12.31 -8.05
CA LEU A 288 28.61 -12.72 -6.67
C LEU A 288 29.11 -11.68 -5.65
N ALA A 289 30.27 -11.05 -5.90
CA ALA A 289 30.78 -9.95 -5.07
C ALA A 289 30.02 -8.62 -5.31
N ALA A 290 29.42 -8.44 -6.48
CA ALA A 290 28.62 -7.26 -6.82
C ALA A 290 27.17 -7.32 -6.29
N LEU A 291 26.61 -8.51 -6.03
CA LEU A 291 25.27 -8.69 -5.46
C LEU A 291 25.02 -7.90 -4.16
N PRO A 292 25.86 -7.98 -3.10
CA PRO A 292 25.62 -7.20 -1.88
C PRO A 292 25.65 -5.69 -2.14
N VAL A 293 26.46 -5.22 -3.10
CA VAL A 293 26.51 -3.81 -3.51
C VAL A 293 25.24 -3.41 -4.27
N LEU A 294 24.74 -4.26 -5.17
CA LEU A 294 23.48 -4.05 -5.89
C LEU A 294 22.29 -3.95 -4.91
N PHE A 295 22.17 -4.90 -3.98
CA PHE A 295 21.08 -4.88 -2.99
C PHE A 295 21.20 -3.70 -2.02
N ALA A 296 22.42 -3.35 -1.58
CA ALA A 296 22.63 -2.15 -0.76
C ALA A 296 22.20 -0.86 -1.49
N GLY A 297 22.58 -0.73 -2.77
CA GLY A 297 22.16 0.39 -3.62
C GLY A 297 20.63 0.45 -3.80
N LEU A 298 19.99 -0.70 -4.01
CA LEU A 298 18.54 -0.82 -4.12
C LEU A 298 17.82 -0.41 -2.82
N VAL A 299 18.33 -0.84 -1.67
CA VAL A 299 17.79 -0.47 -0.34
C VAL A 299 17.94 1.04 -0.09
N ILE A 300 19.11 1.62 -0.40
CA ILE A 300 19.33 3.07 -0.28
C ILE A 300 18.36 3.84 -1.20
N ALA A 301 18.22 3.41 -2.46
CA ALA A 301 17.29 4.02 -3.42
C ALA A 301 15.82 3.90 -2.96
N TRP A 302 15.43 2.76 -2.39
CA TRP A 302 14.09 2.56 -1.82
C TRP A 302 13.83 3.48 -0.62
N ILE A 303 14.78 3.64 0.31
CA ILE A 303 14.63 4.53 1.47
C ILE A 303 14.57 6.00 1.03
N VAL A 304 15.52 6.47 0.20
CA VAL A 304 15.54 7.86 -0.32
C VAL A 304 14.27 8.14 -1.13
N GLY A 305 13.85 7.18 -1.95
CA GLY A 305 12.60 7.23 -2.70
C GLY A 305 11.38 7.39 -1.80
N ARG A 306 11.29 6.61 -0.73
CA ARG A 306 10.17 6.68 0.23
C ARG A 306 10.11 8.02 0.98
N ILE A 307 11.26 8.61 1.31
CA ILE A 307 11.34 9.98 1.87
C ILE A 307 10.77 10.99 0.87
N ALA A 308 11.11 10.87 -0.42
CA ALA A 308 10.57 11.73 -1.47
C ALA A 308 9.05 11.58 -1.66
N VAL A 309 8.50 10.35 -1.55
CA VAL A 309 7.05 10.12 -1.56
C VAL A 309 6.37 10.79 -0.35
N ALA A 310 6.92 10.65 0.84
CA ALA A 310 6.40 11.32 2.03
C ALA A 310 6.42 12.85 1.87
N ARG A 311 7.54 13.44 1.42
CA ARG A 311 7.62 14.88 1.14
C ARG A 311 6.62 15.32 0.07
N TRP A 312 6.44 14.56 -1.01
CA TRP A 312 5.45 14.86 -2.05
C TRP A 312 4.02 14.85 -1.51
N ILE A 313 3.66 13.92 -0.62
CA ILE A 313 2.35 13.91 0.05
C ILE A 313 2.21 15.13 0.98
N GLY A 314 3.24 15.46 1.76
CA GLY A 314 3.22 16.60 2.67
C GLY A 314 3.09 17.96 1.97
N THR A 315 3.83 18.15 0.87
CA THR A 315 3.76 19.39 0.05
C THR A 315 2.43 19.58 -0.67
N ARG A 316 1.69 18.49 -0.94
CA ARG A 316 0.32 18.55 -1.48
C ARG A 316 -0.72 19.00 -0.45
N LEU A 317 -0.49 18.72 0.84
CA LEU A 317 -1.38 19.10 1.93
C LEU A 317 -1.08 20.50 2.47
N PHE A 318 0.20 20.85 2.56
CA PHE A 318 0.69 22.15 2.96
C PHE A 318 1.76 22.60 1.97
N PRO A 319 1.43 23.50 1.03
CA PRO A 319 2.40 24.09 0.12
C PRO A 319 3.63 24.63 0.87
N GLN A 320 4.77 24.62 0.16
CA GLN A 320 6.01 25.22 0.62
C GLN A 320 6.15 26.58 -0.06
N ASP A 321 6.55 27.59 0.72
CA ASP A 321 6.79 28.94 0.24
C ASP A 321 8.25 29.06 -0.24
N ASP A 322 9.18 28.35 0.43
CA ASP A 322 10.56 28.16 -0.01
C ASP A 322 10.93 26.66 -0.06
N PRO A 323 11.17 26.08 -1.25
CA PRO A 323 11.53 24.67 -1.39
C PRO A 323 12.93 24.31 -0.84
N ASP A 324 13.84 25.28 -0.70
CA ASP A 324 15.19 25.07 -0.16
C ASP A 324 15.24 25.19 1.37
N SER A 325 14.17 25.72 1.99
CA SER A 325 14.02 25.83 3.45
C SER A 325 14.03 24.46 4.14
N ARG A 326 15.08 24.21 4.94
CA ARG A 326 15.23 22.95 5.71
C ARG A 326 14.06 22.72 6.67
N LEU A 327 13.52 23.77 7.28
CA LEU A 327 12.41 23.66 8.22
C LEU A 327 11.15 23.19 7.47
N GLU A 328 10.83 23.80 6.34
CA GLU A 328 9.69 23.40 5.51
C GLU A 328 9.86 21.99 4.93
N ALA A 329 11.08 21.60 4.57
CA ALA A 329 11.41 20.23 4.14
C ALA A 329 11.16 19.19 5.25
N THR A 330 11.50 19.50 6.50
CA THR A 330 11.17 18.61 7.64
C THR A 330 9.68 18.58 7.96
N ARG A 331 8.98 19.72 7.84
CA ARG A 331 7.51 19.83 8.00
C ARG A 331 6.77 18.94 7.00
N SER A 332 7.11 19.04 5.71
CA SER A 332 6.46 18.22 4.67
C SER A 332 6.75 16.73 4.84
N LEU A 333 7.98 16.35 5.22
CA LEU A 333 8.29 14.95 5.57
C LEU A 333 7.45 14.45 6.76
N ALA A 334 7.34 15.21 7.84
CA ALA A 334 6.58 14.82 9.03
C ALA A 334 5.09 14.61 8.72
N ILE A 335 4.47 15.54 8.00
CA ILE A 335 3.05 15.47 7.63
C ILE A 335 2.81 14.27 6.69
N GLY A 336 3.67 14.08 5.68
CA GLY A 336 3.57 12.93 4.79
C GLY A 336 3.76 11.59 5.49
N ALA A 337 4.69 11.50 6.45
CA ALA A 337 4.92 10.30 7.25
C ALA A 337 3.70 9.96 8.12
N VAL A 338 3.03 10.94 8.72
CA VAL A 338 1.77 10.73 9.46
C VAL A 338 0.68 10.17 8.55
N VAL A 339 0.49 10.75 7.35
CA VAL A 339 -0.53 10.28 6.39
C VAL A 339 -0.25 8.85 5.90
N ILE A 340 1.00 8.52 5.59
CA ILE A 340 1.40 7.15 5.23
C ILE A 340 1.16 6.19 6.40
N THR A 341 1.51 6.57 7.64
CA THR A 341 1.24 5.75 8.83
C THR A 341 -0.25 5.48 9.00
N ILE A 342 -1.12 6.49 8.87
CA ILE A 342 -2.58 6.33 8.95
C ILE A 342 -3.07 5.35 7.85
N ALA A 343 -2.60 5.50 6.61
CA ALA A 343 -2.96 4.60 5.52
C ALA A 343 -2.54 3.14 5.78
N TYR A 344 -1.44 2.91 6.51
CA TYR A 344 -0.94 1.58 6.86
C TYR A 344 -1.72 0.88 7.98
N MET A 345 -2.53 1.61 8.74
CA MET A 345 -3.39 1.07 9.80
C MET A 345 -4.67 0.43 9.26
N ILE A 346 -5.04 0.73 8.00
CA ILE A 346 -6.23 0.24 7.32
C ILE A 346 -5.91 -1.14 6.69
N PRO A 347 -6.69 -2.21 7.01
CA PRO A 347 -6.49 -3.54 6.44
C PRO A 347 -6.56 -3.54 4.91
N LEU A 348 -5.78 -4.42 4.27
CA LEU A 348 -5.55 -4.52 2.82
C LEU A 348 -4.93 -3.26 2.17
N LEU A 349 -5.50 -2.08 2.42
CA LEU A 349 -4.99 -0.80 1.92
C LEU A 349 -3.56 -0.54 2.38
N GLY A 350 -3.19 -0.90 3.61
CA GLY A 350 -1.83 -0.72 4.11
C GLY A 350 -0.78 -1.46 3.28
N LEU A 351 -1.07 -2.70 2.86
CA LEU A 351 -0.21 -3.47 1.95
C LEU A 351 -0.14 -2.83 0.56
N VAL A 352 -1.28 -2.38 0.01
CA VAL A 352 -1.35 -1.72 -1.29
C VAL A 352 -0.57 -0.40 -1.30
N VAL A 353 -0.74 0.45 -0.29
CA VAL A 353 -0.01 1.73 -0.17
C VAL A 353 1.47 1.47 0.08
N PHE A 354 1.85 0.43 0.84
CA PHE A 354 3.25 0.04 0.99
C PHE A 354 3.90 -0.35 -0.34
N GLY A 355 3.23 -1.20 -1.13
CA GLY A 355 3.70 -1.57 -2.48
C GLY A 355 3.80 -0.37 -3.42
N LEU A 356 2.74 0.44 -3.51
CA LEU A 356 2.69 1.63 -4.36
C LEU A 356 3.78 2.66 -4.00
N THR A 357 3.90 3.01 -2.72
CA THR A 357 4.89 4.00 -2.26
C THR A 357 6.33 3.48 -2.40
N GLY A 358 6.54 2.16 -2.20
CA GLY A 358 7.83 1.52 -2.42
C GLY A 358 8.27 1.54 -3.89
N VAL A 359 7.39 1.13 -4.81
CA VAL A 359 7.65 1.14 -6.26
C VAL A 359 7.85 2.57 -6.77
N LEU A 360 6.95 3.49 -6.42
CA LEU A 360 7.01 4.88 -6.88
C LEU A 360 8.25 5.61 -6.32
N GLY A 361 8.61 5.36 -5.07
CA GLY A 361 9.83 5.86 -4.46
C GLY A 361 11.09 5.34 -5.15
N LEU A 362 11.20 4.03 -5.35
CA LEU A 362 12.35 3.40 -6.01
C LEU A 362 12.60 3.98 -7.41
N GLY A 363 11.53 4.14 -8.20
CA GLY A 363 11.62 4.73 -9.53
C GLY A 363 11.90 6.23 -9.55
N ALA A 364 11.44 6.98 -8.54
CA ALA A 364 11.82 8.38 -8.36
C ALA A 364 13.31 8.54 -8.05
N ALA A 365 13.86 7.70 -7.16
CA ALA A 365 15.28 7.67 -6.85
C ALA A 365 16.12 7.27 -8.08
N MET A 366 15.70 6.25 -8.84
CA MET A 366 16.38 5.84 -10.08
C MET A 366 16.38 6.95 -11.13
N LEU A 367 15.25 7.63 -11.37
CA LEU A 367 15.20 8.72 -12.35
C LEU A 367 15.99 9.95 -11.91
N ALA A 368 16.03 10.26 -10.61
CA ALA A 368 16.89 11.31 -10.06
C ALA A 368 18.38 10.97 -10.25
N PHE A 369 18.78 9.73 -9.95
CA PHE A 369 20.14 9.24 -10.20
C PHE A 369 20.53 9.32 -11.68
N VAL A 370 19.68 8.84 -12.59
CA VAL A 370 19.94 8.90 -14.04
C VAL A 370 19.94 10.34 -14.58
N ARG A 371 19.22 11.28 -13.96
CA ARG A 371 19.34 12.73 -14.26
C ARG A 371 20.68 13.29 -13.78
N ALA A 372 21.12 12.95 -12.57
CA ALA A 372 22.43 13.37 -12.03
C ALA A 372 23.58 12.85 -12.89
N TYR A 373 23.61 11.53 -13.14
CA TYR A 373 24.63 10.87 -13.96
C TYR A 373 24.77 11.47 -15.37
N ARG A 374 23.66 11.88 -16.00
CA ARG A 374 23.67 12.56 -17.32
C ARG A 374 24.06 14.03 -17.28
N ARG A 375 24.03 14.70 -16.12
CA ARG A 375 24.59 16.05 -15.95
C ARG A 375 26.12 15.99 -15.83
N GLU A 376 26.63 14.97 -15.14
CA GLU A 376 28.07 14.72 -14.99
C GLU A 376 28.70 14.13 -16.26
N ASN A 377 27.96 13.27 -16.98
CA ASN A 377 28.39 12.65 -18.23
C ASN A 377 27.52 13.13 -19.41
N PRO A 378 27.72 14.36 -19.93
CA PRO A 378 27.01 14.84 -21.11
C PRO A 378 27.40 14.01 -22.35
N ALA A 379 26.42 13.70 -23.20
CA ALA A 379 26.68 13.03 -24.47
C ALA A 379 27.54 13.92 -25.39
N ALA A 380 28.53 13.33 -26.06
CA ALA A 380 29.37 14.03 -27.02
C ALA A 380 28.50 14.72 -28.09
N PRO A 381 28.78 16.00 -28.46
CA PRO A 381 28.02 16.69 -29.49
C PRO A 381 27.96 15.87 -30.76
N LYS A 382 26.73 15.59 -31.24
CA LYS A 382 26.53 14.88 -32.49
C LYS A 382 27.14 15.74 -33.61
N ALA A 383 28.20 15.24 -34.25
CA ALA A 383 28.90 15.96 -35.30
C ALA A 383 27.89 16.54 -36.31
N PRO A 384 28.03 17.81 -36.72
CA PRO A 384 27.09 18.43 -37.63
C PRO A 384 27.00 17.54 -38.88
N ARG A 385 25.77 17.19 -39.27
CA ARG A 385 25.53 16.48 -40.53
C ARG A 385 26.22 17.28 -41.64
N PRO A 386 26.97 16.63 -42.55
CA PRO A 386 27.45 17.31 -43.75
C PRO A 386 26.26 17.98 -44.40
N VAL A 387 26.30 19.31 -44.47
CA VAL A 387 25.31 20.06 -45.25
C VAL A 387 25.50 19.56 -46.68
N PRO A 388 24.47 18.98 -47.34
CA PRO A 388 24.62 18.60 -48.73
C PRO A 388 25.04 19.84 -49.52
N PRO A 389 25.99 19.73 -50.45
CA PRO A 389 26.49 20.91 -51.17
C PRO A 389 25.30 21.65 -51.76
N VAL A 390 25.23 22.96 -51.46
CA VAL A 390 24.21 23.84 -52.04
C VAL A 390 24.34 23.71 -53.54
N VAL A 391 23.37 23.06 -54.18
CA VAL A 391 23.25 23.07 -55.63
C VAL A 391 23.09 24.54 -56.00
N PRO A 392 24.05 25.15 -56.74
CA PRO A 392 23.91 26.54 -57.13
C PRO A 392 22.61 26.65 -57.94
N PRO A 393 21.80 27.70 -57.71
CA PRO A 393 20.53 27.84 -58.42
C PRO A 393 20.81 27.79 -59.92
N THR A 394 20.14 26.86 -60.60
CA THR A 394 20.14 26.77 -62.06
C THR A 394 19.78 28.14 -62.60
N ALA A 395 20.64 28.69 -63.45
CA ALA A 395 20.44 30.02 -64.00
C ALA A 395 19.05 30.09 -64.66
N PRO A 396 18.26 31.15 -64.41
CA PRO A 396 16.99 31.32 -65.10
C PRO A 396 17.24 31.36 -66.62
N PRO A 397 16.37 30.76 -67.44
CA PRO A 397 16.54 30.75 -68.89
C PRO A 397 16.61 32.20 -69.40
N ALA A 398 17.58 32.47 -70.27
CA ALA A 398 17.84 33.81 -70.77
C ALA A 398 16.62 34.37 -71.51
N VAL A 399 16.04 35.46 -70.96
CA VAL A 399 15.05 36.27 -71.67
C VAL A 399 15.79 37.05 -72.75
N PRO A 400 15.40 36.94 -74.04
CA PRO A 400 16.04 37.72 -75.10
C PRO A 400 15.73 39.22 -74.93
N PRO A 401 16.69 40.12 -75.18
CA PRO A 401 16.50 41.54 -74.97
C PRO A 401 15.51 42.14 -75.98
N THR A 402 14.40 42.67 -75.47
CA THR A 402 13.51 43.55 -76.25
C THR A 402 14.20 44.88 -76.50
N PRO A 403 14.31 45.39 -77.74
CA PRO A 403 14.88 46.71 -78.00
C PRO A 403 14.00 47.80 -77.38
N ALA A 404 14.63 48.79 -76.74
CA ALA A 404 13.92 49.96 -76.25
C ALA A 404 13.56 50.89 -77.41
N GLU A 405 12.27 51.08 -77.68
CA GLU A 405 11.82 52.16 -78.55
C GLU A 405 11.82 53.48 -77.79
N ALA A 406 12.56 54.45 -78.31
CA ALA A 406 12.63 55.79 -77.76
C ALA A 406 11.45 56.64 -78.23
N SER A 407 10.64 57.09 -77.27
CA SER A 407 9.94 58.38 -77.25
C SER A 407 9.44 58.99 -78.57
N LEU A 408 8.11 59.01 -78.76
CA LEU A 408 7.44 60.13 -79.43
C LEU A 408 6.27 60.63 -78.58
N ARG A 409 6.12 61.95 -78.52
CA ARG A 409 5.12 62.67 -77.72
C ARG A 409 3.83 62.84 -78.52
N ALA A 410 2.66 62.78 -77.87
CA ALA A 410 1.53 63.67 -78.15
C ALA A 410 0.48 63.62 -77.03
N ASP A 411 0.10 64.81 -76.56
CA ASP A 411 -1.24 65.29 -76.21
C ASP A 411 -2.12 64.66 -75.09
N ALA A 412 -2.49 65.56 -74.19
CA ALA A 412 -3.67 65.54 -73.31
C ALA A 412 -4.91 66.06 -74.12
N PRO A 413 -6.15 66.26 -73.58
CA PRO A 413 -6.49 66.33 -72.15
C PRO A 413 -7.88 65.81 -71.69
N ALA A 414 -8.10 65.97 -70.38
CA ALA A 414 -9.34 66.38 -69.71
C ALA A 414 -10.47 65.38 -69.35
N ASP A 415 -11.03 65.69 -68.17
CA ASP A 415 -12.38 65.43 -67.63
C ASP A 415 -12.82 64.00 -67.21
N GLY A 416 -13.25 63.88 -65.93
CA GLY A 416 -13.72 62.60 -65.38
C GLY A 416 -14.02 62.47 -63.87
N LEU A 417 -14.38 63.54 -63.15
CA LEU A 417 -15.19 63.57 -61.90
C LEU A 417 -14.99 62.48 -60.79
N GLY A 418 -14.55 62.88 -59.58
CA GLY A 418 -14.78 62.07 -58.36
C GLY A 418 -13.90 62.33 -57.13
N MET A 419 -14.30 63.27 -56.26
CA MET A 419 -13.78 63.49 -54.89
C MET A 419 -14.96 63.34 -53.89
N PRO A 420 -14.76 63.21 -52.54
CA PRO A 420 -13.72 62.50 -51.79
C PRO A 420 -14.29 61.78 -50.51
N LEU A 421 -13.47 61.66 -49.45
CA LEU A 421 -13.78 61.30 -48.03
C LEU A 421 -13.75 59.79 -47.69
N HIS A 422 -13.15 59.29 -46.60
CA HIS A 422 -12.57 59.89 -45.37
C HIS A 422 -11.15 59.32 -45.08
N SER A 423 -10.19 60.09 -44.53
CA SER A 423 -9.87 60.26 -43.09
C SER A 423 -9.58 58.93 -42.35
N SER A 424 -8.46 58.70 -41.62
CA SER A 424 -7.38 59.58 -41.16
C SER A 424 -6.15 58.78 -40.67
N ALA A 425 -4.92 59.29 -40.91
CA ALA A 425 -3.74 59.04 -40.04
C ALA A 425 -3.72 60.12 -38.91
N PRO A 426 -2.96 59.99 -37.79
CA PRO A 426 -1.48 59.93 -37.73
C PRO A 426 -0.95 58.73 -36.90
N ALA A 427 0.26 58.21 -37.12
CA ALA A 427 1.62 58.73 -36.85
C ALA A 427 2.05 58.70 -35.36
N ASP A 428 3.19 58.03 -35.14
CA ASP A 428 4.19 58.14 -34.06
C ASP A 428 3.77 58.08 -32.58
N THR A 429 4.41 57.17 -31.81
CA THR A 429 5.05 57.45 -30.50
C THR A 429 5.59 56.17 -29.83
N PHE A 430 6.93 56.14 -29.66
CA PHE A 430 7.73 55.41 -28.67
C PHE A 430 7.73 53.88 -28.64
N GLY A 431 8.94 53.32 -28.78
CA GLY A 431 9.23 51.91 -28.51
C GLY A 431 9.36 51.60 -27.02
N MET A 432 8.67 50.56 -26.58
CA MET A 432 8.95 49.79 -25.37
C MET A 432 8.95 48.31 -25.78
N PRO A 433 9.97 47.49 -25.43
CA PRO A 433 9.96 46.08 -25.79
C PRO A 433 8.89 45.33 -24.99
N ALA A 434 8.01 44.62 -25.69
CA ALA A 434 7.02 43.74 -25.07
C ALA A 434 7.70 42.61 -24.27
N PRO A 435 7.13 42.14 -23.16
CA PRO A 435 7.76 41.15 -22.30
C PRO A 435 7.95 39.81 -23.03
N ALA A 436 9.11 39.19 -22.83
CA ALA A 436 9.50 37.93 -23.45
C ALA A 436 8.79 36.71 -22.82
N PHE A 437 7.47 36.63 -23.01
CA PHE A 437 6.62 35.48 -22.67
C PHE A 437 5.90 34.90 -23.89
N ALA A 438 6.63 34.77 -25.00
CA ALA A 438 6.32 33.82 -26.06
C ALA A 438 7.28 32.63 -25.96
N GLY A 439 7.20 31.90 -24.83
CA GLY A 439 7.88 30.63 -24.66
C GLY A 439 7.31 29.64 -25.66
N GLY A 440 7.98 29.48 -26.80
CA GLY A 440 7.54 28.57 -27.84
C GLY A 440 7.32 27.18 -27.29
N LEU A 441 6.20 26.56 -27.65
CA LEU A 441 5.94 25.14 -27.41
C LEU A 441 7.21 24.35 -27.80
N PRO A 442 7.73 23.46 -26.94
CA PRO A 442 8.84 22.61 -27.34
C PRO A 442 8.43 21.89 -28.63
N PRO A 443 9.30 21.83 -29.65
CA PRO A 443 8.90 21.34 -30.95
C PRO A 443 8.34 19.93 -30.79
N VAL A 444 7.05 19.77 -31.12
CA VAL A 444 6.43 18.46 -31.28
C VAL A 444 7.35 17.72 -32.26
N THR A 445 8.01 16.68 -31.77
CA THR A 445 8.89 15.85 -32.58
C THR A 445 8.11 15.47 -33.83
N ALA A 446 8.64 15.84 -35.01
CA ALA A 446 7.94 15.67 -36.28
C ALA A 446 7.27 14.29 -36.32
N PRO A 447 5.99 14.21 -36.72
CA PRO A 447 5.28 12.94 -36.71
C PRO A 447 6.09 11.94 -37.54
N VAL A 448 6.39 10.80 -36.94
CA VAL A 448 6.93 9.66 -37.70
C VAL A 448 5.82 9.30 -38.68
N ASP A 449 6.07 9.47 -39.98
CA ASP A 449 5.06 9.36 -41.02
C ASP A 449 4.22 8.09 -40.83
N ALA A 450 2.92 8.28 -40.57
CA ALA A 450 2.02 7.19 -40.23
C ALA A 450 2.03 6.15 -41.36
N SER A 451 2.43 4.91 -41.08
CA SER A 451 2.58 3.90 -42.13
C SER A 451 1.21 3.59 -42.75
N ALA A 452 1.20 3.20 -44.03
CA ALA A 452 -0.02 2.80 -44.70
C ALA A 452 -0.71 1.65 -43.94
N ASP A 453 0.09 0.68 -43.48
CA ASP A 453 -0.37 -0.47 -42.69
C ASP A 453 -0.91 -0.06 -41.31
N GLY A 454 -0.26 0.90 -40.64
CA GLY A 454 -0.72 1.42 -39.34
C GLY A 454 -2.07 2.13 -39.45
N ARG A 455 -2.28 2.89 -40.52
CA ARG A 455 -3.58 3.51 -40.85
C ARG A 455 -4.63 2.48 -41.25
N ALA A 456 -4.27 1.46 -42.03
CA ALA A 456 -5.18 0.36 -42.38
C ALA A 456 -5.62 -0.43 -41.14
N LEU A 457 -4.72 -0.71 -40.20
CA LEU A 457 -5.04 -1.36 -38.92
C LEU A 457 -6.09 -0.56 -38.12
N LEU A 458 -6.03 0.77 -38.12
CA LEU A 458 -6.97 1.61 -37.38
C LEU A 458 -8.42 1.54 -37.87
N ALA A 459 -8.66 1.12 -39.11
CA ALA A 459 -10.00 0.96 -39.70
C ALA A 459 -10.74 -0.32 -39.24
N TYR A 460 -10.02 -1.29 -38.66
CA TYR A 460 -10.63 -2.53 -38.17
C TYR A 460 -11.36 -2.36 -36.83
N PRO A 461 -12.41 -3.19 -36.56
CA PRO A 461 -13.18 -3.09 -35.33
C PRO A 461 -12.31 -3.34 -34.08
N ARG A 462 -12.59 -2.62 -33.00
CA ARG A 462 -11.82 -2.72 -31.75
C ARG A 462 -12.10 -4.06 -31.06
N ALA A 463 -11.03 -4.78 -30.70
CA ALA A 463 -11.14 -6.09 -30.07
C ALA A 463 -11.90 -6.01 -28.73
N SER A 464 -12.74 -7.01 -28.46
CA SER A 464 -13.47 -7.16 -27.21
C SER A 464 -12.54 -7.57 -26.05
N PHE A 465 -13.04 -7.42 -24.83
CA PHE A 465 -12.35 -7.90 -23.62
C PHE A 465 -12.05 -9.41 -23.69
N ALA A 466 -13.00 -10.23 -24.14
CA ALA A 466 -12.86 -11.68 -24.21
C ALA A 466 -11.77 -12.12 -25.21
N GLU A 467 -11.70 -11.51 -26.39
CA GLU A 467 -10.67 -11.81 -27.40
C GLU A 467 -9.26 -11.47 -26.90
N ARG A 468 -9.11 -10.34 -26.19
CA ARG A 468 -7.85 -9.93 -25.55
C ARG A 468 -7.47 -10.85 -24.38
N ALA A 469 -8.44 -11.23 -23.55
CA ALA A 469 -8.22 -12.13 -22.42
C ALA A 469 -7.82 -13.53 -22.90
N ALA A 470 -8.45 -14.04 -23.95
CA ALA A 470 -8.07 -15.30 -24.59
C ALA A 470 -6.66 -15.25 -25.19
N ALA A 471 -6.30 -14.16 -25.91
CA ALA A 471 -4.96 -13.96 -26.43
C ALA A 471 -3.91 -13.98 -25.31
N PHE A 472 -4.13 -13.20 -24.25
CA PHE A 472 -3.23 -13.13 -23.10
C PHE A 472 -3.13 -14.47 -22.35
N ALA A 473 -4.23 -15.22 -22.20
CA ALA A 473 -4.22 -16.54 -21.59
C ALA A 473 -3.40 -17.57 -22.40
N LEU A 474 -3.49 -17.53 -23.73
CA LEU A 474 -2.65 -18.34 -24.62
C LEU A 474 -1.16 -17.95 -24.51
N ASP A 475 -0.85 -16.66 -24.44
CA ASP A 475 0.52 -16.16 -24.25
C ASP A 475 1.10 -16.57 -22.88
N VAL A 476 0.29 -16.47 -21.81
CA VAL A 476 0.63 -16.95 -20.46
C VAL A 476 0.90 -18.44 -20.46
N LEU A 477 0.03 -19.24 -21.08
CA LEU A 477 0.19 -20.69 -21.19
C LEU A 477 1.46 -21.06 -21.97
N LEU A 478 1.71 -20.39 -23.10
CA LEU A 478 2.90 -20.62 -23.93
C LEU A 478 4.19 -20.36 -23.14
N VAL A 479 4.29 -19.23 -22.44
CA VAL A 479 5.47 -18.90 -21.63
C VAL A 479 5.60 -19.85 -20.44
N ALA A 480 4.50 -20.18 -19.75
CA ALA A 480 4.52 -21.10 -18.61
C ALA A 480 5.00 -22.50 -19.01
N VAL A 481 4.45 -23.07 -20.09
CA VAL A 481 4.87 -24.39 -20.63
C VAL A 481 6.33 -24.34 -21.07
N THR A 482 6.77 -23.26 -21.74
CA THR A 482 8.16 -23.11 -22.16
C THR A 482 9.12 -23.14 -20.97
N LEU A 483 8.88 -22.32 -19.93
CA LEU A 483 9.73 -22.28 -18.74
C LEU A 483 9.71 -23.60 -17.96
N ALA A 484 8.54 -24.25 -17.86
CA ALA A 484 8.41 -25.57 -17.23
C ALA A 484 9.21 -26.65 -17.99
N MET A 485 9.17 -26.67 -19.33
CA MET A 485 9.97 -27.61 -20.13
C MET A 485 11.48 -27.44 -19.90
N PHE A 486 11.95 -26.19 -19.78
CA PHE A 486 13.35 -25.88 -19.50
C PHE A 486 13.73 -25.93 -18.01
N HIS A 487 12.81 -26.34 -17.12
CA HIS A 487 13.04 -26.41 -15.66
C HIS A 487 13.55 -25.08 -15.06
N VAL A 488 13.04 -23.97 -15.57
CA VAL A 488 13.41 -22.62 -15.13
C VAL A 488 12.53 -22.20 -13.94
N ASP A 489 13.13 -21.58 -12.93
CA ASP A 489 12.46 -21.15 -11.70
C ASP A 489 11.22 -20.27 -11.96
N SER A 490 10.19 -20.42 -11.13
CA SER A 490 8.95 -19.64 -11.21
C SER A 490 9.16 -18.13 -11.07
N ASP A 491 10.23 -17.72 -10.39
CA ASP A 491 10.49 -16.33 -10.02
C ASP A 491 10.81 -15.45 -11.25
N VAL A 492 11.28 -16.04 -12.34
CA VAL A 492 11.50 -15.33 -13.61
C VAL A 492 10.30 -15.38 -14.57
N PHE A 493 9.19 -16.02 -14.19
CA PHE A 493 7.99 -16.10 -15.04
C PHE A 493 7.49 -14.73 -15.50
N LEU A 494 7.34 -13.78 -14.58
CA LEU A 494 6.80 -12.46 -14.87
C LEU A 494 7.74 -11.56 -15.71
N PRO A 495 9.08 -11.50 -15.46
CA PRO A 495 10.00 -10.82 -16.37
C PRO A 495 10.08 -11.48 -17.76
N CYS A 496 10.08 -12.82 -17.85
CA CYS A 496 10.04 -13.52 -19.14
C CYS A 496 8.74 -13.23 -19.91
N LEU A 497 7.58 -13.24 -19.24
CA LEU A 497 6.30 -12.91 -19.85
C LEU A 497 6.26 -11.47 -20.37
N LEU A 498 6.82 -10.50 -19.64
CA LEU A 498 6.94 -9.13 -20.14
C LEU A 498 7.90 -9.05 -21.34
N ALA A 499 9.09 -9.65 -21.24
CA ALA A 499 10.10 -9.61 -22.30
C ALA A 499 9.54 -10.18 -23.61
N TYR A 500 8.83 -11.31 -23.53
CA TYR A 500 8.08 -11.89 -24.63
C TYR A 500 7.08 -10.90 -25.25
N HIS A 501 6.17 -10.33 -24.44
CA HIS A 501 5.16 -9.39 -24.94
C HIS A 501 5.78 -8.14 -25.58
N VAL A 502 6.79 -7.55 -24.95
CA VAL A 502 7.48 -6.35 -25.46
C VAL A 502 8.18 -6.67 -26.79
N ALA A 503 8.92 -7.77 -26.88
CA ALA A 503 9.59 -8.19 -28.11
C ALA A 503 8.58 -8.39 -29.25
N PHE A 504 7.54 -9.20 -29.03
CA PHE A 504 6.52 -9.51 -30.04
C PHE A 504 5.73 -8.27 -30.48
N TRP A 505 5.33 -7.40 -29.55
CA TRP A 505 4.68 -6.13 -29.88
C TRP A 505 5.58 -5.20 -30.68
N THR A 506 6.87 -5.10 -30.38
CA THR A 506 7.79 -4.26 -31.18
C THR A 506 8.07 -4.81 -32.57
N TRP A 507 8.09 -6.13 -32.74
CA TRP A 507 8.45 -6.76 -34.01
C TRP A 507 7.25 -6.92 -34.94
N LYS A 508 6.13 -7.46 -34.45
CA LYS A 508 4.97 -7.84 -35.27
C LYS A 508 3.68 -7.10 -34.91
N ALA A 509 3.72 -6.21 -33.91
CA ALA A 509 2.54 -5.54 -33.35
C ALA A 509 1.45 -6.51 -32.84
N THR A 510 1.82 -7.76 -32.55
CA THR A 510 0.96 -8.83 -32.02
C THR A 510 1.83 -9.92 -31.39
N THR A 511 1.23 -10.79 -30.58
CA THR A 511 1.83 -11.95 -29.90
C THR A 511 1.35 -13.26 -30.54
N VAL A 512 1.88 -14.42 -30.14
CA VAL A 512 1.41 -15.72 -30.65
C VAL A 512 -0.07 -15.96 -30.30
N GLY A 513 -0.47 -15.70 -29.05
CA GLY A 513 -1.87 -15.71 -28.65
C GLY A 513 -2.69 -14.66 -29.40
N GLY A 514 -2.09 -13.49 -29.68
CA GLY A 514 -2.67 -12.45 -30.52
C GLY A 514 -2.96 -12.89 -31.96
N ILE A 515 -2.05 -13.64 -32.58
CA ILE A 515 -2.23 -14.21 -33.92
C ILE A 515 -3.40 -15.21 -33.93
N ILE A 516 -3.44 -16.14 -32.96
CA ILE A 516 -4.50 -17.15 -32.83
C ILE A 516 -5.88 -16.48 -32.62
N CYS A 517 -5.94 -15.49 -31.75
CA CYS A 517 -7.15 -14.72 -31.45
C CYS A 517 -7.44 -13.57 -32.43
N GLN A 518 -6.68 -13.44 -33.54
CA GLN A 518 -6.90 -12.42 -34.58
C GLN A 518 -6.85 -10.97 -34.06
N VAL A 519 -6.06 -10.68 -33.02
CA VAL A 519 -5.91 -9.33 -32.44
C VAL A 519 -4.53 -8.73 -32.73
N ARG A 520 -4.50 -7.43 -33.05
CA ARG A 520 -3.26 -6.66 -33.24
C ARG A 520 -3.29 -5.33 -32.52
N VAL A 521 -2.13 -4.89 -32.05
CA VAL A 521 -1.90 -3.56 -31.49
C VAL A 521 -1.64 -2.57 -32.63
N ALA A 522 -2.25 -1.40 -32.59
CA ALA A 522 -1.90 -0.26 -33.44
C ALA A 522 -1.70 0.98 -32.56
N ARG A 523 -0.83 1.90 -32.97
CA ARG A 523 -0.71 3.21 -32.31
C ARG A 523 -1.84 4.12 -32.79
N VAL A 524 -2.37 4.98 -31.90
CA VAL A 524 -3.57 5.81 -32.17
C VAL A 524 -3.37 6.76 -33.36
N ASP A 525 -2.13 7.16 -33.63
CA ASP A 525 -1.73 8.01 -34.76
C ASP A 525 -1.30 7.23 -36.02
N GLY A 526 -1.37 5.90 -36.01
CA GLY A 526 -0.99 5.04 -37.14
C GLY A 526 0.53 4.94 -37.37
N ALA A 527 1.36 5.44 -36.47
CA ALA A 527 2.81 5.23 -36.52
C ALA A 527 3.20 3.80 -36.07
N PRO A 528 4.36 3.26 -36.50
CA PRO A 528 4.86 1.97 -36.04
C PRO A 528 5.10 1.96 -34.52
N LEU A 529 4.85 0.81 -33.90
CA LEU A 529 4.92 0.65 -32.44
C LEU A 529 6.38 0.68 -31.96
N ARG A 530 6.73 1.64 -31.07
CA ARG A 530 8.11 1.77 -30.57
C ARG A 530 8.35 0.86 -29.37
N LEU A 531 9.62 0.53 -29.12
CA LEU A 531 10.04 -0.19 -27.90
C LEU A 531 9.59 0.48 -26.61
N VAL A 532 9.61 1.82 -26.56
CA VAL A 532 9.11 2.58 -25.41
C VAL A 532 7.59 2.40 -25.26
N ASP A 533 6.84 2.49 -26.36
CA ASP A 533 5.38 2.36 -26.38
C ASP A 533 4.97 0.95 -25.89
N ALA A 534 5.63 -0.09 -26.39
CA ALA A 534 5.41 -1.49 -25.99
C ALA A 534 5.83 -1.77 -24.53
N LEU A 535 6.94 -1.20 -24.06
CA LEU A 535 7.40 -1.36 -22.68
C LEU A 535 6.47 -0.66 -21.68
N VAL A 536 6.05 0.57 -21.97
CA VAL A 536 5.07 1.32 -21.18
C VAL A 536 3.75 0.54 -21.11
N ARG A 537 3.26 0.04 -22.25
CA ARG A 537 2.07 -0.82 -22.35
C ARG A 537 2.20 -2.05 -21.42
N GLY A 538 3.31 -2.77 -21.49
CA GLY A 538 3.50 -3.98 -20.69
C GLY A 538 3.62 -3.71 -19.19
N LEU A 539 4.37 -2.67 -18.77
CA LEU A 539 4.53 -2.32 -17.35
C LEU A 539 3.23 -1.80 -16.72
N VAL A 540 2.42 -1.00 -17.44
CA VAL A 540 1.07 -0.62 -16.98
C VAL A 540 0.13 -1.84 -17.00
N GLY A 541 0.36 -2.81 -17.89
CA GLY A 541 -0.33 -4.10 -17.89
C GLY A 541 -0.10 -4.90 -16.61
N ILE A 542 1.16 -5.04 -16.17
CA ILE A 542 1.51 -5.67 -14.88
C ILE A 542 0.84 -4.96 -13.71
N PHE A 543 0.86 -3.63 -13.68
CA PHE A 543 0.17 -2.86 -12.65
C PHE A 543 -1.34 -3.12 -12.65
N SER A 544 -1.96 -3.12 -13.84
CA SER A 544 -3.37 -3.44 -14.01
C SER A 544 -3.71 -4.85 -13.53
N LEU A 545 -2.80 -5.82 -13.67
CA LEU A 545 -3.00 -7.19 -13.18
C LEU A 545 -2.91 -7.27 -11.66
N ALA A 546 -1.94 -6.56 -11.05
CA ALA A 546 -1.75 -6.50 -9.61
C ALA A 546 -2.97 -5.94 -8.84
N ILE A 547 -3.77 -5.08 -9.48
CA ILE A 547 -5.06 -4.59 -8.96
C ILE A 547 -6.26 -5.42 -9.45
N PHE A 548 -6.10 -6.74 -9.51
CA PHE A 548 -7.13 -7.72 -9.94
C PHE A 548 -7.69 -7.48 -11.35
N GLY A 549 -6.88 -6.98 -12.27
CA GLY A 549 -7.30 -6.74 -13.66
C GLY A 549 -8.18 -5.50 -13.87
N LEU A 550 -8.38 -4.64 -12.85
CA LEU A 550 -9.30 -3.50 -12.91
C LEU A 550 -9.06 -2.57 -14.12
N GLY A 551 -7.81 -2.31 -14.45
CA GLY A 551 -7.44 -1.50 -15.63
C GLY A 551 -7.71 -2.17 -16.98
N ALA A 552 -7.89 -3.48 -17.03
CA ALA A 552 -8.33 -4.24 -18.21
C ALA A 552 -9.86 -4.35 -18.26
N LEU A 553 -10.54 -4.50 -17.12
CA LEU A 553 -12.00 -4.41 -17.03
C LEU A 553 -12.55 -3.07 -17.52
N TRP A 554 -11.75 -2.00 -17.49
CA TRP A 554 -12.08 -0.70 -18.08
C TRP A 554 -12.50 -0.79 -19.57
N ILE A 555 -12.01 -1.78 -20.32
CA ILE A 555 -12.41 -2.04 -21.72
C ILE A 555 -13.93 -2.17 -21.88
N LEU A 556 -14.63 -2.69 -20.86
CA LEU A 556 -16.08 -2.90 -20.89
C LEU A 556 -16.90 -1.60 -20.84
N ARG A 557 -16.31 -0.51 -20.35
CA ARG A 557 -16.94 0.81 -20.22
C ARG A 557 -16.44 1.81 -21.27
N ASP A 558 -15.27 1.57 -21.84
CA ASP A 558 -14.59 2.52 -22.72
C ASP A 558 -15.09 2.48 -24.16
N GLU A 559 -15.51 3.64 -24.70
CA GLU A 559 -16.02 3.76 -26.08
C GLU A 559 -15.00 3.32 -27.13
N TYR A 560 -13.71 3.52 -26.87
CA TYR A 560 -12.61 3.09 -27.74
C TYR A 560 -12.08 1.68 -27.41
N ARG A 561 -12.68 0.98 -26.43
CA ARG A 561 -12.25 -0.33 -25.90
C ARG A 561 -10.77 -0.36 -25.46
N GLN A 562 -10.28 0.73 -24.88
CA GLN A 562 -8.92 0.84 -24.37
C GLN A 562 -8.85 0.46 -22.88
N ALA A 563 -7.92 -0.43 -22.52
CA ALA A 563 -7.48 -0.59 -21.14
C ALA A 563 -6.59 0.58 -20.70
N TRP A 564 -6.32 0.70 -19.40
CA TRP A 564 -5.40 1.72 -18.87
C TRP A 564 -4.01 1.65 -19.53
N HIS A 565 -3.51 0.44 -19.79
CA HIS A 565 -2.24 0.24 -20.48
C HIS A 565 -2.26 0.65 -21.96
N ASP A 566 -3.41 0.55 -22.62
CA ASP A 566 -3.57 1.04 -23.99
C ASP A 566 -3.54 2.56 -24.03
N LYS A 567 -4.28 3.22 -23.12
CA LYS A 567 -4.37 4.68 -23.00
C LYS A 567 -3.01 5.31 -22.69
N VAL A 568 -2.30 4.81 -21.68
CA VAL A 568 -0.99 5.35 -21.27
C VAL A 568 0.07 5.16 -22.35
N ALA A 569 -0.02 4.09 -23.16
CA ALA A 569 0.89 3.85 -24.29
C ALA A 569 0.47 4.54 -25.61
N GLY A 570 -0.69 5.19 -25.68
CA GLY A 570 -1.20 5.79 -26.92
C GLY A 570 -1.55 4.74 -27.99
N THR A 571 -2.12 3.60 -27.58
CA THR A 571 -2.38 2.44 -28.44
C THR A 571 -3.85 2.00 -28.42
N VAL A 572 -4.24 1.21 -29.41
CA VAL A 572 -5.53 0.51 -29.50
C VAL A 572 -5.29 -0.93 -29.95
N VAL A 573 -6.24 -1.82 -29.70
CA VAL A 573 -6.22 -3.20 -30.23
C VAL A 573 -7.40 -3.41 -31.15
N VAL A 574 -7.12 -3.96 -32.32
CA VAL A 574 -8.08 -4.21 -33.39
C VAL A 574 -8.16 -5.70 -33.69
N ARG A 575 -9.33 -6.15 -34.15
CA ARG A 575 -9.55 -7.50 -34.64
C ARG A 575 -9.40 -7.52 -36.15
N VAL A 576 -8.52 -8.39 -36.65
CA VAL A 576 -8.04 -8.39 -38.03
C VAL A 576 -8.35 -9.76 -38.68
N PRO A 577 -8.72 -9.83 -39.98
CA PRO A 577 -8.99 -11.12 -40.64
C PRO A 577 -7.80 -12.09 -40.57
N ARG A 578 -8.09 -13.40 -40.68
CA ARG A 578 -7.08 -14.47 -40.62
C ARG A 578 -5.95 -14.30 -41.63
N ASP A 579 -6.28 -13.78 -42.81
CA ASP A 579 -5.35 -13.67 -43.95
C ASP A 579 -4.57 -12.34 -43.95
N PHE A 580 -4.63 -11.55 -42.87
CA PHE A 580 -3.96 -10.25 -42.82
C PHE A 580 -2.43 -10.40 -42.67
N PRO A 581 -1.62 -9.83 -43.57
CA PRO A 581 -0.18 -10.07 -43.62
C PRO A 581 0.54 -9.63 -42.34
N LEU A 582 1.50 -10.42 -41.87
CA LEU A 582 2.44 -10.03 -40.82
C LEU A 582 3.54 -9.18 -41.44
N PRO A 583 3.83 -7.96 -40.92
CA PRO A 583 4.90 -7.10 -41.43
C PRO A 583 6.29 -7.69 -41.18
#